data_AF-A0A5B6ZAA4-F1
#
_entry.id   AF-A0A5B6ZAA4-F1
#
_cell.length_a   1.000
_cell.length_b   1.000
_cell.length_c   1.000
_cell.angle_alpha   90.00
_cell.angle_beta   90.00
_cell.angle_gamma   90.00
#
_symmetry.space_group_name_H-M   'P 1'
#
loop_
_entity.id
_entity.type
_entity.pdbx_description
1 polymer ?
#
loop_
_entity_poly.entity_id
_entity_poly.type
_entity_poly.pdbx_seq_one_letter_code
_entity_poly.pdbx_strand_id
1 'polypeptide(L)'
;MVVASTENASSVSSKEKRFLYDIVANGRNGIDVDKFDYIVRDSRACALGCNFEFQRLLETMRVIDDEICYRAKEYLTIHKLFLSRADLHRTVYMHAKVKAIELMFVDALIKANGCLEISSKIDDPAEYWKLDDSILKTIEMDSRQELQESRDLIRRIRRRDLYQFCNEFTVPEDKLEHFKKVTPQDIVCSQVLQNLFC
;
A
#
# COMPACT_ATOMS: atom_id res chain seq x y z
N MET A 1 11.59 -4.00 13.66
CA MET A 1 12.53 -5.08 13.28
C MET A 1 12.71 -5.95 14.52
N VAL A 2 12.05 -7.11 14.58
CA VAL A 2 12.21 -8.02 15.73
C VAL A 2 13.53 -8.75 15.52
N VAL A 3 14.55 -8.38 16.30
CA VAL A 3 15.85 -9.05 16.30
C VAL A 3 15.73 -10.22 17.27
N ALA A 4 15.71 -11.45 16.75
CA ALA A 4 15.73 -12.65 17.58
C ALA A 4 17.10 -12.76 18.26
N SER A 5 17.09 -12.89 19.59
CA SER A 5 18.30 -13.04 20.42
C SER A 5 18.98 -14.38 20.15
N THR A 6 20.26 -14.31 19.81
CA THR A 6 21.15 -15.46 19.55
C THR A 6 21.78 -15.96 20.84
N GLU A 7 21.02 -16.64 21.69
CA GLU A 7 21.59 -17.36 22.85
C GLU A 7 21.02 -18.78 22.95
N ASN A 8 21.43 -19.62 21.98
CA ASN A 8 21.69 -21.07 22.11
C ASN A 8 21.76 -21.71 20.71
N ALA A 9 22.86 -21.49 19.99
CA ALA A 9 23.12 -22.24 18.76
C ALA A 9 23.87 -23.53 19.11
N SER A 10 23.13 -24.60 19.36
CA SER A 10 23.68 -25.95 19.41
C SER A 10 24.20 -26.36 18.03
N SER A 11 25.35 -27.02 18.04
CA SER A 11 26.16 -27.39 16.88
C SER A 11 25.47 -28.42 15.97
N VAL A 12 24.73 -27.97 14.98
CA VAL A 12 24.57 -28.62 13.66
C VAL A 12 24.56 -27.47 12.65
N SER A 13 25.59 -27.39 11.79
CA SER A 13 25.58 -26.50 10.62
C SER A 13 24.52 -27.00 9.62
N SER A 14 23.24 -26.84 9.96
CA SER A 14 22.18 -26.83 8.97
C SER A 14 22.44 -25.61 8.10
N LYS A 15 22.84 -25.83 6.85
CA LYS A 15 22.75 -24.76 5.84
C LYS A 15 21.37 -24.12 5.99
N GLU A 16 21.35 -22.81 6.21
CA GLU A 16 20.14 -22.02 6.27
C GLU A 16 19.29 -22.35 5.05
N LYS A 17 18.03 -22.76 5.27
CA LYS A 17 17.13 -23.18 4.20
C LYS A 17 16.59 -21.94 3.50
N ARG A 18 17.32 -21.43 2.52
CA ARG A 18 17.02 -20.15 1.87
C ARG A 18 15.65 -20.14 1.19
N PHE A 19 15.19 -21.27 0.66
CA PHE A 19 13.88 -21.37 0.00
C PHE A 19 12.70 -21.00 0.94
N LEU A 20 12.87 -21.08 2.27
CA LEU A 20 11.81 -20.68 3.21
C LEU A 20 11.51 -19.17 3.13
N TYR A 21 12.50 -18.36 2.78
CA TYR A 21 12.34 -16.90 2.63
C TYR A 21 11.61 -16.51 1.33
N ASP A 22 11.48 -17.43 0.38
CA ASP A 22 10.66 -17.23 -0.82
C ASP A 22 9.15 -17.35 -0.53
N ILE A 23 8.73 -17.87 0.64
CA ILE A 23 7.33 -18.20 0.94
C ILE A 23 6.50 -16.96 1.31
N VAL A 24 6.94 -16.22 2.34
CA VAL A 24 6.11 -15.19 3.00
C VAL A 24 6.36 -13.79 2.43
N ALA A 25 7.63 -13.43 2.28
CA ALA A 25 8.05 -12.11 1.82
C ALA A 25 9.26 -12.26 0.90
N ASN A 26 8.99 -12.55 -0.37
CA ASN A 26 10.00 -12.92 -1.33
C ASN A 26 10.74 -11.67 -1.85
N GLY A 27 11.87 -11.32 -1.22
CA GLY A 27 12.68 -10.16 -1.63
C GLY A 27 13.41 -10.33 -2.97
N ARG A 28 13.48 -11.56 -3.52
CA ARG A 28 14.24 -11.85 -4.74
C ARG A 28 13.47 -11.50 -6.01
N ASN A 29 12.19 -11.87 -6.06
CA ASN A 29 11.34 -11.66 -7.23
C ASN A 29 9.90 -11.27 -6.89
N GLY A 30 9.56 -11.20 -5.60
CA GLY A 30 8.24 -10.80 -5.15
C GLY A 30 7.14 -11.86 -5.33
N ILE A 31 7.44 -13.09 -5.71
CA ILE A 31 6.43 -14.16 -5.80
C ILE A 31 6.30 -14.82 -4.43
N ASP A 32 5.23 -14.51 -3.70
CA ASP A 32 4.97 -14.99 -2.34
C ASP A 32 3.46 -15.18 -2.09
N VAL A 33 3.14 -15.87 -0.99
CA VAL A 33 1.75 -16.22 -0.64
C VAL A 33 0.91 -15.02 -0.21
N ASP A 34 1.55 -13.92 0.22
CA ASP A 34 0.87 -12.64 0.50
C ASP A 34 0.16 -12.13 -0.76
N LYS A 35 0.87 -12.05 -1.88
CA LYS A 35 0.28 -11.66 -3.17
C LYS A 35 -0.76 -12.64 -3.67
N PHE A 36 -0.57 -13.93 -3.40
CA PHE A 36 -1.54 -14.93 -3.82
C PHE A 36 -2.89 -14.71 -3.14
N ASP A 37 -2.87 -14.40 -1.85
CA ASP A 37 -4.08 -14.16 -1.07
C ASP A 37 -4.73 -12.82 -1.44
N TYR A 38 -4.00 -11.70 -1.32
CA TYR A 38 -4.64 -10.39 -1.45
C TYR A 38 -5.16 -10.15 -2.86
N ILE A 39 -4.48 -10.63 -3.91
CA ILE A 39 -4.95 -10.42 -5.29
C ILE A 39 -6.32 -11.07 -5.49
N VAL A 40 -6.50 -12.31 -5.04
CA VAL A 40 -7.77 -13.02 -5.17
C VAL A 40 -8.84 -12.41 -4.26
N ARG A 41 -8.47 -12.07 -3.02
CA ARG A 41 -9.36 -11.46 -2.02
C ARG A 41 -9.87 -10.10 -2.48
N ASP A 42 -8.99 -9.22 -2.94
CA ASP A 42 -9.31 -7.85 -3.30
C ASP A 42 -10.07 -7.80 -4.61
N SER A 43 -9.69 -8.61 -5.61
CA SER A 43 -10.50 -8.72 -6.83
C SER A 43 -11.93 -9.13 -6.50
N ARG A 44 -12.12 -10.11 -5.61
CA ARG A 44 -13.46 -10.51 -5.17
C ARG A 44 -14.18 -9.39 -4.42
N ALA A 45 -13.51 -8.73 -3.47
CA ALA A 45 -14.09 -7.67 -2.66
C ALA A 45 -14.50 -6.45 -3.51
N CYS A 46 -13.77 -6.16 -4.58
CA CYS A 46 -14.04 -5.09 -5.52
C CYS A 46 -14.94 -5.51 -6.71
N ALA A 47 -15.46 -6.75 -6.72
CA ALA A 47 -16.25 -7.30 -7.82
C ALA A 47 -15.53 -7.25 -9.20
N LEU A 48 -14.21 -7.42 -9.18
CA LEU A 48 -13.35 -7.50 -10.37
C LEU A 48 -13.09 -8.97 -10.72
N GLY A 49 -12.94 -9.24 -12.02
CA GLY A 49 -12.48 -10.55 -12.47
C GLY A 49 -11.01 -10.78 -12.12
N CYS A 50 -10.68 -11.97 -11.62
CA CYS A 50 -9.30 -12.39 -11.38
C CYS A 50 -9.03 -13.71 -12.10
N ASN A 51 -8.09 -13.68 -13.04
CA ASN A 51 -7.69 -14.85 -13.82
C ASN A 51 -6.39 -15.49 -13.29
N PHE A 52 -5.90 -15.05 -12.14
CA PHE A 52 -4.71 -15.59 -11.50
C PHE A 52 -5.06 -16.80 -10.61
N GLU A 53 -4.62 -17.98 -11.03
CA GLU A 53 -4.89 -19.26 -10.37
C GLU A 53 -3.60 -19.78 -9.70
N PHE A 54 -3.34 -19.34 -8.47
CA PHE A 54 -2.10 -19.69 -7.75
C PHE A 54 -1.99 -21.18 -7.42
N GLN A 55 -3.11 -21.92 -7.32
CA GLN A 55 -3.13 -23.36 -7.01
C GLN A 55 -2.26 -24.15 -8.00
N ARG A 56 -2.26 -23.77 -9.28
CA ARG A 56 -1.41 -24.36 -10.32
C ARG A 56 0.08 -24.25 -10.02
N LEU A 57 0.50 -23.13 -9.43
CA LEU A 57 1.88 -22.92 -9.01
C LEU A 57 2.21 -23.79 -7.80
N LEU A 58 1.32 -23.83 -6.79
CA LEU A 58 1.53 -24.62 -5.57
C LEU A 58 1.63 -26.12 -5.84
N GLU A 59 0.84 -26.65 -6.77
CA GLU A 59 0.87 -28.07 -7.14
C GLU A 59 2.16 -28.50 -7.86
N THR A 60 2.84 -27.56 -8.51
CA THR A 60 3.93 -27.87 -9.44
C THR A 60 5.30 -27.34 -9.03
N MET A 61 5.35 -26.42 -8.06
CA MET A 61 6.59 -25.84 -7.55
C MET A 61 7.48 -26.88 -6.87
N ARG A 62 8.80 -26.65 -6.92
CA ARG A 62 9.82 -27.50 -6.30
C ARG A 62 10.93 -26.66 -5.72
N VAL A 63 11.64 -27.21 -4.74
CA VAL A 63 12.92 -26.65 -4.29
C VAL A 63 14.03 -27.23 -5.16
N ILE A 64 14.78 -26.36 -5.83
CA ILE A 64 15.98 -26.69 -6.62
C ILE A 64 17.05 -25.70 -6.20
N ASP A 65 18.25 -26.20 -5.86
CA ASP A 65 19.37 -25.36 -5.42
C ASP A 65 19.02 -24.36 -4.30
N ASP A 66 18.18 -24.80 -3.36
CA ASP A 66 17.71 -24.02 -2.19
C ASP A 66 16.85 -22.79 -2.56
N GLU A 67 16.18 -22.83 -3.72
CA GLU A 67 15.23 -21.82 -4.17
C GLU A 67 13.88 -22.44 -4.57
N ILE A 68 12.78 -21.72 -4.37
CA ILE A 68 11.50 -22.13 -4.95
C ILE A 68 11.54 -21.89 -6.46
N CYS A 69 11.33 -22.96 -7.22
CA CYS A 69 11.27 -22.95 -8.67
C CYS A 69 9.90 -23.38 -9.17
N TYR A 70 9.45 -22.73 -10.25
CA TYR A 70 8.21 -23.05 -10.94
C TYR A 70 8.51 -23.76 -12.28
N ARG A 71 7.59 -24.60 -12.75
CA ARG A 71 7.76 -25.23 -14.07
C ARG A 71 7.72 -24.16 -15.15
N ALA A 72 8.64 -24.23 -16.12
CA ALA A 72 8.71 -23.27 -17.23
C ALA A 72 7.38 -23.06 -17.97
N LYS A 73 6.56 -24.11 -18.12
CA LYS A 73 5.23 -24.03 -18.76
C LYS A 73 4.21 -23.17 -18.00
N GLU A 74 4.43 -22.89 -16.71
CA GLU A 74 3.55 -22.04 -15.88
C GLU A 74 3.91 -20.55 -15.97
N TYR A 75 4.81 -20.14 -16.89
CA TYR A 75 5.21 -18.74 -17.03
C TYR A 75 4.01 -17.79 -17.24
N LEU A 76 2.96 -18.23 -17.95
CA LEU A 76 1.74 -17.43 -18.13
C LEU A 76 1.01 -17.19 -16.80
N THR A 77 0.99 -18.17 -15.90
CA THR A 77 0.38 -18.03 -14.58
C THR A 77 1.14 -17.00 -13.74
N ILE A 78 2.47 -17.02 -13.81
CA ILE A 78 3.33 -16.00 -13.18
C ILE A 78 3.11 -14.62 -13.82
N HIS A 79 2.98 -14.54 -15.14
CA HIS A 79 2.70 -13.27 -15.81
C HIS A 79 1.34 -12.69 -15.37
N LYS A 80 0.32 -13.55 -15.23
CA LYS A 80 -1.00 -13.16 -14.72
C LYS A 80 -0.94 -12.61 -13.28
N LEU A 81 -0.07 -13.13 -12.42
CA LEU A 81 0.15 -12.57 -11.07
C LEU A 81 0.49 -11.07 -11.15
N PHE A 82 1.53 -10.73 -11.93
CA PHE A 82 1.99 -9.35 -12.04
C PHE A 82 1.01 -8.45 -12.78
N LEU A 83 0.35 -8.97 -13.82
CA LEU A 83 -0.72 -8.23 -14.50
C LEU A 83 -1.89 -7.92 -13.57
N SER A 84 -2.39 -8.91 -12.83
CA SER A 84 -3.49 -8.72 -11.88
C SER A 84 -3.10 -7.74 -10.78
N ARG A 85 -1.87 -7.82 -10.27
CA ARG A 85 -1.34 -6.82 -9.33
C ARG A 85 -1.33 -5.42 -9.92
N ALA A 86 -0.79 -5.25 -11.14
CA ALA A 86 -0.72 -3.94 -11.79
C ALA A 86 -2.13 -3.35 -12.03
N ASP A 87 -3.08 -4.19 -12.44
CA ASP A 87 -4.45 -3.74 -12.68
C ASP A 87 -5.16 -3.34 -11.38
N LEU A 88 -5.02 -4.12 -10.29
CA LEU A 88 -5.52 -3.73 -8.96
C LEU A 88 -4.92 -2.41 -8.48
N HIS A 89 -3.61 -2.20 -8.67
CA HIS A 89 -2.96 -0.93 -8.35
C HIS A 89 -3.57 0.24 -9.11
N ARG A 90 -3.77 0.09 -10.42
CA ARG A 90 -4.28 1.18 -11.28
C ARG A 90 -5.76 1.47 -11.04
N THR A 91 -6.56 0.44 -10.82
CA THR A 91 -8.03 0.56 -10.81
C THR A 91 -8.62 0.71 -9.42
N VAL A 92 -7.98 0.13 -8.39
CA VAL A 92 -8.48 0.12 -7.01
C VAL A 92 -7.58 0.96 -6.11
N TYR A 93 -6.34 0.54 -5.91
CA TYR A 93 -5.50 1.10 -4.84
C TYR A 93 -5.13 2.57 -5.10
N MET A 94 -4.80 2.91 -6.35
CA MET A 94 -4.47 4.28 -6.76
C MET A 94 -5.66 5.05 -7.36
N HIS A 95 -6.89 4.56 -7.19
CA HIS A 95 -8.06 5.27 -7.71
C HIS A 95 -8.12 6.71 -7.16
N ALA A 96 -8.29 7.71 -8.03
CA ALA A 96 -8.11 9.11 -7.68
C ALA A 96 -8.95 9.57 -6.48
N LYS A 97 -10.20 9.09 -6.36
CA LYS A 97 -11.07 9.41 -5.21
C LYS A 97 -10.64 8.70 -3.91
N VAL A 98 -10.02 7.52 -4.01
CA VAL A 98 -9.44 6.82 -2.84
C VAL A 98 -8.24 7.62 -2.34
N LYS A 99 -7.34 8.02 -3.24
CA LYS A 99 -6.17 8.84 -2.87
C LYS A 99 -6.54 10.21 -2.32
N ALA A 100 -7.59 10.84 -2.85
CA ALA A 100 -8.10 12.09 -2.27
C ALA A 100 -8.53 11.90 -0.80
N ILE A 101 -9.24 10.81 -0.47
CA ILE A 101 -9.67 10.51 0.89
C ILE A 101 -8.48 10.15 1.79
N GLU A 102 -7.55 9.32 1.29
CA GLU A 102 -6.33 8.94 2.01
C GLU A 102 -5.51 10.17 2.41
N LEU A 103 -5.28 11.10 1.47
CA LEU A 103 -4.57 12.35 1.74
C LEU A 103 -5.29 13.22 2.77
N MET A 104 -6.62 13.35 2.68
CA MET A 104 -7.40 14.08 3.69
C MET A 104 -7.33 13.42 5.08
N PHE A 105 -7.30 12.09 5.16
CA PHE A 105 -7.08 11.40 6.43
C PHE A 105 -5.68 11.64 6.99
N VAL A 106 -4.64 11.58 6.16
CA VAL A 106 -3.27 11.90 6.57
C VAL A 106 -3.20 13.32 7.14
N ASP A 107 -3.77 14.31 6.46
CA ASP A 107 -3.80 15.70 6.95
C ASP A 107 -4.56 15.82 8.28
N ALA A 108 -5.69 15.12 8.43
CA ALA A 108 -6.44 15.09 9.69
C ALA A 108 -5.62 14.47 10.83
N LEU A 109 -4.90 13.37 10.57
CA LEU A 109 -4.06 12.69 11.56
C LEU A 109 -2.83 13.54 11.94
N ILE A 110 -2.18 14.20 10.98
CA ILE A 110 -1.07 15.12 11.23
C ILE A 110 -1.51 16.25 12.15
N LYS A 111 -2.66 16.87 11.87
CA LYS A 111 -3.24 17.94 12.69
C LYS A 111 -3.65 17.46 14.09
N ALA A 112 -4.10 16.21 14.21
CA ALA A 112 -4.47 15.63 15.49
C ALA A 112 -3.26 15.18 16.32
N ASN A 113 -2.10 14.96 15.70
CA ASN A 113 -0.93 14.37 16.34
C ASN A 113 -0.43 15.18 17.54
N GLY A 114 -0.45 16.51 17.49
CA GLY A 114 -0.02 17.34 18.62
C GLY A 114 -0.88 17.19 19.89
N CYS A 115 -2.10 16.68 19.75
CA CYS A 115 -3.06 16.53 20.84
C CYS A 115 -3.26 15.05 21.26
N LEU A 116 -3.13 14.12 20.31
CA LEU A 116 -3.34 12.68 20.52
C LEU A 116 -2.06 11.86 20.57
N GLU A 117 -0.91 12.48 20.27
CA GLU A 117 0.42 11.87 20.25
C GLU A 117 0.42 10.54 19.48
N ILE A 118 -0.14 10.56 18.26
CA ILE A 118 -0.39 9.36 17.45
C ILE A 118 0.95 8.71 17.05
N SER A 119 1.89 9.54 16.62
CA SER A 119 3.21 9.10 16.16
C SER A 119 4.05 8.46 17.25
N SER A 120 4.02 8.95 18.50
CA SER A 120 4.84 8.37 19.58
C SER A 120 4.37 6.97 19.99
N LYS A 121 3.09 6.64 19.77
CA LYS A 121 2.51 5.34 20.12
C LYS A 121 3.02 4.19 19.25
N ILE A 122 3.68 4.46 18.11
CA ILE A 122 4.23 3.41 17.25
C ILE A 122 5.48 2.75 17.84
N ASP A 123 6.15 3.44 18.76
CA ASP A 123 7.39 2.98 19.37
C ASP A 123 7.15 2.04 20.57
N ASP A 124 5.93 2.03 21.13
CA ASP A 124 5.52 1.14 22.20
C ASP A 124 4.45 0.14 21.71
N PRO A 125 4.77 -1.16 21.60
CA PRO A 125 3.80 -2.19 21.24
C PRO A 125 2.54 -2.19 22.10
N ALA A 126 2.62 -1.82 23.38
CA ALA A 126 1.48 -1.77 24.30
C ALA A 126 0.50 -0.62 24.00
N GLU A 127 0.95 0.41 23.28
CA GLU A 127 0.11 1.49 22.78
C GLU A 127 -0.25 1.31 21.31
N TYR A 128 0.67 0.79 20.49
CA TYR A 128 0.47 0.63 19.05
C TYR A 128 -0.72 -0.26 18.71
N TRP A 129 -0.95 -1.35 19.44
CA TRP A 129 -2.08 -2.25 19.16
C TRP A 129 -3.45 -1.58 19.35
N LYS A 130 -3.52 -0.48 20.10
CA LYS A 130 -4.74 0.30 20.31
C LYS A 130 -5.02 1.26 19.16
N LEU A 131 -4.07 1.46 18.25
CA LEU A 131 -4.23 2.29 17.07
C LEU A 131 -4.93 1.49 15.97
N ASP A 132 -6.19 1.81 15.74
CA ASP A 132 -7.00 1.29 14.65
C ASP A 132 -7.86 2.39 14.03
N ASP A 133 -8.73 2.02 13.09
CA ASP A 133 -9.62 2.95 12.38
C ASP A 133 -10.58 3.72 13.31
N SER A 134 -10.76 3.28 14.56
CA SER A 134 -11.57 4.01 15.55
C SER A 134 -10.97 5.37 15.90
N ILE A 135 -9.69 5.61 15.60
CA ILE A 135 -9.04 6.91 15.79
C ILE A 135 -9.79 8.05 15.12
N LEU A 136 -10.41 7.78 13.95
CA LEU A 136 -11.23 8.78 13.25
C LEU A 136 -12.45 9.16 14.09
N LYS A 137 -13.13 8.17 14.69
CA LYS A 137 -14.26 8.42 15.60
C LYS A 137 -13.81 9.13 16.87
N THR A 138 -12.65 8.77 17.41
CA THR A 138 -12.06 9.46 18.58
C THR A 138 -11.86 10.94 18.28
N ILE A 139 -11.28 11.28 17.12
CA ILE A 139 -11.13 12.68 16.70
C ILE A 139 -12.50 13.35 16.52
N GLU A 140 -13.45 12.69 15.84
CA GLU A 140 -14.81 13.22 15.59
C GLU A 140 -15.57 13.57 16.88
N MET A 141 -15.40 12.77 17.94
CA MET A 141 -16.14 12.87 19.21
C MET A 141 -15.46 13.74 20.27
N ASP A 142 -14.15 13.96 20.16
CA ASP A 142 -13.40 14.80 21.08
C ASP A 142 -13.79 16.27 20.87
N SER A 143 -14.06 17.03 21.95
CA SER A 143 -14.50 18.42 21.90
C SER A 143 -13.38 19.45 22.03
N ARG A 144 -12.13 19.02 22.23
CA ARG A 144 -10.95 19.91 22.36
C ARG A 144 -10.78 20.80 21.13
N GLN A 145 -10.41 22.06 21.33
CA GLN A 145 -10.33 23.04 20.24
C GLN A 145 -9.15 22.73 19.29
N GLU A 146 -8.09 22.12 19.82
CA GLU A 146 -6.88 21.69 19.12
C GLU A 146 -7.18 20.67 18.02
N LEU A 147 -8.28 19.91 18.14
CA LEU A 147 -8.71 18.91 17.16
C LEU A 147 -9.72 19.45 16.15
N GLN A 148 -10.08 20.74 16.22
CA GLN A 148 -11.12 21.32 15.38
C GLN A 148 -10.82 21.18 13.88
N GLU A 149 -9.60 21.46 13.45
CA GLU A 149 -9.23 21.34 12.03
C GLU A 149 -9.27 19.88 11.53
N SER A 150 -8.81 18.93 12.35
CA SER A 150 -8.90 17.50 12.05
C SER A 150 -10.35 17.04 11.94
N ARG A 151 -11.22 17.46 12.87
CA ARG A 151 -12.66 17.18 12.82
C ARG A 151 -13.30 17.73 11.55
N ASP A 152 -12.94 18.95 11.15
CA ASP A 152 -13.52 19.57 9.96
C ASP A 152 -13.11 18.83 8.67
N LEU A 153 -11.86 18.38 8.57
CA LEU A 153 -11.43 17.51 7.46
C LEU A 153 -12.22 16.19 7.43
N ILE A 154 -12.39 15.52 8.57
CA ILE A 154 -13.16 14.27 8.62
C ILE A 154 -14.63 14.52 8.25
N ARG A 155 -15.25 15.61 8.74
CA ARG A 155 -16.61 16.00 8.37
C ARG A 155 -16.76 16.24 6.86
N ARG A 156 -15.78 16.86 6.22
CA ARG A 156 -15.74 17.03 4.76
C ARG A 156 -15.73 15.68 4.05
N ILE A 157 -14.89 14.74 4.50
CA ILE A 157 -14.88 13.35 3.97
C ILE A 157 -16.26 12.70 4.10
N ARG A 158 -16.90 12.77 5.28
CA ARG A 158 -18.25 12.21 5.52
C ARG A 158 -19.31 12.81 4.60
N ARG A 159 -19.22 14.10 4.30
CA ARG A 159 -20.11 14.84 3.39
C ARG A 159 -19.75 14.70 1.91
N ARG A 160 -18.69 13.94 1.60
CA ARG A 160 -18.14 13.78 0.24
C ARG A 160 -17.65 15.10 -0.39
N ASP A 161 -17.33 16.09 0.43
CA ASP A 161 -16.58 17.28 0.03
C ASP A 161 -15.08 16.93 0.02
N LEU A 162 -14.65 16.28 -1.05
CA LEU A 162 -13.30 15.73 -1.18
C LEU A 162 -12.35 16.70 -1.89
N TYR A 163 -11.04 16.49 -1.70
CA TYR A 163 -10.04 17.07 -2.59
C TYR A 163 -10.34 16.73 -4.05
N GLN A 164 -10.18 17.73 -4.92
CA GLN A 164 -10.45 17.61 -6.34
C GLN A 164 -9.20 17.12 -7.05
N PHE A 165 -9.39 16.06 -7.84
CA PHE A 165 -8.37 15.59 -8.75
C PHE A 165 -8.22 16.62 -9.88
N CYS A 166 -7.00 17.10 -10.08
CA CYS A 166 -6.71 18.08 -11.11
C CYS A 166 -6.15 17.42 -12.38
N ASN A 167 -5.08 16.64 -12.25
CA ASN A 167 -4.41 16.01 -13.38
C ASN A 167 -3.55 14.80 -12.94
N GLU A 168 -3.20 13.95 -13.90
CA GLU A 168 -2.23 12.86 -13.77
C GLU A 168 -1.30 12.87 -14.99
N PHE A 169 -0.03 12.55 -14.79
CA PHE A 169 0.94 12.44 -15.87
C PHE A 169 1.88 11.26 -15.63
N THR A 170 2.01 10.40 -16.64
CA THR A 170 2.93 9.26 -16.61
C THR A 170 4.31 9.72 -17.04
N VAL A 171 5.29 9.61 -16.12
CA VAL A 171 6.68 9.94 -16.40
C VAL A 171 7.40 8.65 -16.82
N PRO A 172 8.03 8.61 -18.02
CA PRO A 172 8.92 7.52 -18.40
C PRO A 172 10.05 7.33 -17.39
N GLU A 173 10.46 6.09 -17.15
CA GLU A 173 11.43 5.74 -16.11
C GLU A 173 12.77 6.46 -16.30
N ASP A 174 13.24 6.58 -17.56
CA ASP A 174 14.45 7.29 -17.96
C ASP A 174 14.44 8.80 -17.64
N LYS A 175 13.26 9.35 -17.35
CA LYS A 175 13.05 10.79 -17.07
C LYS A 175 12.74 11.07 -15.60
N LEU A 176 12.59 10.05 -14.75
CA LEU A 176 12.21 10.23 -13.34
C LEU A 176 13.24 11.05 -12.56
N GLU A 177 14.53 10.83 -12.79
CA GLU A 177 15.61 11.55 -12.08
C GLU A 177 15.60 13.06 -12.35
N HIS A 178 15.17 13.45 -13.57
CA HIS A 178 15.09 14.85 -13.98
C HIS A 178 13.67 15.43 -13.86
N PHE A 179 12.71 14.66 -13.34
CA PHE A 179 11.35 15.13 -13.20
C PHE A 179 11.26 16.14 -12.05
N LYS A 180 11.01 17.40 -12.40
CA LYS A 180 10.84 18.47 -11.42
C LYS A 180 9.60 18.20 -10.57
N LYS A 181 9.72 18.38 -9.25
CA LYS A 181 8.56 18.33 -8.35
C LYS A 181 7.54 19.39 -8.79
N VAL A 182 6.30 18.96 -8.98
CA VAL A 182 5.18 19.83 -9.29
C VAL A 182 4.93 20.77 -8.11
N THR A 183 4.93 22.07 -8.37
CA THR A 183 4.64 23.11 -7.36
C THR A 183 3.16 23.52 -7.41
N PRO A 184 2.62 24.13 -6.35
CA PRO A 184 1.28 24.73 -6.40
C PRO A 184 1.12 25.73 -7.56
N GLN A 185 2.18 26.46 -7.90
CA GLN A 185 2.17 27.40 -9.02
C GLN A 185 1.97 26.69 -10.36
N ASP A 186 2.65 25.56 -10.58
CA ASP A 186 2.49 24.76 -11.79
C ASP A 186 1.04 24.26 -11.97
N ILE A 187 0.40 23.87 -10.86
CA ILE A 187 -1.00 23.42 -10.84
C ILE A 187 -1.94 24.55 -11.23
N VAL A 188 -1.82 25.73 -10.61
CA VAL A 188 -2.67 26.91 -10.90
C VAL A 188 -2.50 27.36 -12.36
N CYS A 189 -1.26 27.45 -12.85
CA CYS A 189 -0.97 27.87 -14.21
C CYS A 189 -1.50 26.86 -15.26
N SER A 190 -1.61 25.58 -14.92
CA SER A 190 -2.18 24.56 -15.83
C SER A 190 -3.70 24.71 -16.06
N GLN A 191 -4.44 25.28 -15.10
CA GLN A 191 -5.90 25.43 -15.20
C GLN A 191 -6.29 26.62 -16.11
N VAL A 192 -5.47 27.65 -16.18
CA VAL A 192 -5.73 28.84 -17.02
C VAL A 192 -5.69 28.50 -18.51
N LEU A 193 -4.81 27.58 -18.91
CA LEU A 193 -4.67 27.17 -20.32
C LEU A 193 -5.83 26.31 -20.85
N GLN A 194 -6.59 25.63 -19.98
CA GLN A 194 -7.77 24.87 -20.42
C GLN A 194 -8.98 25.76 -20.72
N ASN A 195 -9.04 26.98 -20.16
CA ASN A 195 -10.13 27.93 -20.43
C ASN A 195 -9.90 28.81 -21.68
N LEU A 196 -8.80 28.62 -22.42
CA LEU A 196 -8.50 29.35 -23.66
C LEU A 196 -8.86 28.57 -24.94
N PHE A 197 -9.47 27.38 -24.82
CA PHE A 197 -9.86 26.53 -25.95
C PHE A 197 -11.37 26.17 -25.96
N CYS A 198 -12.23 27.01 -25.39
CA CYS A 198 -13.68 27.01 -25.66
C CYS A 198 -14.04 28.23 -26.51
#